data_AF-A0A4E0PUF3-F1
#
_entry.id   AF-A0A4E0PUF3-F1
#
_cell.length_a   1.000
_cell.length_b   1.000
_cell.length_c   1.000
_cell.angle_alpha   90.00
_cell.angle_beta   90.00
_cell.angle_gamma   90.00
#
_symmetry.space_group_name_H-M   'P 1'
#
loop_
_entity.id
_entity.type
_entity.pdbx_description
1 polymer ?
#
loop_
_entity_poly.entity_id
_entity_poly.type
_entity_poly.pdbx_seq_one_letter_code
_entity_poly.pdbx_strand_id
1 'polypeptide(L)'
;MRTDKRSDLIIIVSGLRRAGKSTLINEIRKDHLNASYFVSFDDERFFDFTIEDFQTMYELLIEMYGERDILFFDEIQNIKG
;
A
#
# COMPACT_ATOMS: atom_id res chain seq x y z
N MET A 1 14.25 20.69 8.27
CA MET A 1 12.90 20.87 7.74
C MET A 1 12.24 19.50 7.73
N ARG A 2 11.37 19.21 8.70
CA ARG A 2 10.59 17.96 8.70
C ARG A 2 9.43 18.19 7.76
N THR A 3 9.51 17.67 6.54
CA THR A 3 8.36 17.55 5.66
C THR A 3 7.65 16.27 6.08
N ASP A 4 6.68 16.36 6.97
CA ASP A 4 5.75 15.27 7.20
C ASP A 4 4.96 15.05 5.91
N LYS A 5 5.29 13.99 5.17
CA LYS A 5 4.54 13.58 3.97
C LYS A 5 3.27 12.83 4.39
N ARG A 6 2.48 13.42 5.30
CA ARG A 6 1.22 12.85 5.79
C ARG A 6 0.06 13.72 5.30
N SER A 7 -1.01 13.05 4.88
CA SER A 7 -2.22 13.66 4.35
C SER A 7 -3.42 12.97 4.99
N ASP A 8 -4.47 13.73 5.28
CA ASP A 8 -5.75 13.18 5.74
C ASP A 8 -6.62 12.67 4.56
N LEU A 9 -6.08 12.74 3.34
CA LEU A 9 -6.73 12.28 2.11
C LEU A 9 -6.06 11.02 1.57
N ILE A 10 -6.85 10.19 0.87
CA ILE A 10 -6.33 9.11 0.04
C ILE A 10 -5.55 9.71 -1.14
N ILE A 11 -4.29 9.31 -1.28
CA ILE A 11 -3.42 9.75 -2.38
C ILE A 11 -3.39 8.65 -3.44
N ILE A 12 -3.79 8.99 -4.66
CA ILE A 12 -3.73 8.09 -5.82
C ILE A 12 -2.59 8.54 -6.73
N VAL A 13 -1.63 7.65 -6.97
CA VAL A 13 -0.53 7.88 -7.92
C VAL A 13 -0.75 7.00 -9.15
N SER A 14 -1.15 7.60 -10.27
CA SER A 14 -1.45 6.88 -11.52
C SER A 14 -0.59 7.40 -12.68
N GLY A 15 -0.47 6.58 -13.74
CA GLY A 15 0.33 6.93 -14.92
C GLY A 15 0.90 5.71 -15.65
N LEU A 16 1.57 5.95 -16.78
CA LEU A 16 2.08 4.89 -17.68
C LEU A 16 3.05 3.91 -16.99
N ARG A 17 3.19 2.72 -17.57
CA ARG A 17 4.23 1.76 -17.15
C ARG A 17 5.61 2.37 -17.27
N ARG A 18 6.47 2.13 -16.28
CA ARG A 18 7.84 2.68 -16.16
C ARG A 18 7.92 4.20 -15.94
N ALA A 19 6.82 4.87 -15.57
CA ALA A 19 6.84 6.27 -15.15
C ALA A 19 7.46 6.52 -13.75
N GLY A 20 7.98 5.47 -13.07
CA GLY A 20 8.63 5.61 -11.76
C GLY A 20 7.69 5.70 -10.55
N LYS A 21 6.41 5.32 -10.70
CA LYS A 21 5.38 5.42 -9.64
C LYS A 21 5.74 4.61 -8.39
N SER A 22 6.05 3.31 -8.55
CA SER A 22 6.46 2.46 -7.44
C SER A 22 7.76 2.96 -6.79
N THR A 23 8.68 3.54 -7.57
CA THR A 23 9.87 4.20 -7.05
C THR A 23 9.52 5.41 -6.17
N LEU A 24 8.59 6.26 -6.62
CA LEU A 24 8.10 7.40 -5.84
C LEU A 24 7.43 6.93 -4.54
N ILE A 25 6.55 5.93 -4.62
CA ILE A 25 5.88 5.34 -3.44
C ILE A 25 6.92 4.79 -2.46
N ASN A 26 7.92 4.05 -2.94
CA ASN A 26 8.97 3.50 -2.10
C ASN A 26 9.84 4.60 -1.46
N GLU A 27 10.10 5.70 -2.17
CA GLU A 27 10.82 6.85 -1.62
C GLU A 27 10.05 7.55 -0.51
N ILE A 28 8.73 7.68 -0.64
CA ILE A 28 7.86 8.20 0.42
C ILE A 28 7.86 7.21 1.61
N ARG A 29 7.76 5.91 1.33
CA ARG A 29 7.70 4.87 2.36
C ARG A 29 8.95 4.79 3.24
N LYS A 30 10.13 5.15 2.74
CA LYS A 30 11.38 5.19 3.54
C LYS A 30 11.24 6.01 4.82
N ASP A 31 10.46 7.08 4.79
CA ASP A 31 10.19 7.93 5.95
C ASP A 31 9.17 7.32 6.94
N HIS A 32 8.49 6.24 6.54
CA HIS A 32 7.35 5.63 7.23
C HIS A 32 7.46 4.11 7.44
N LEU A 33 8.66 3.51 7.30
CA LEU A 33 8.85 2.05 7.32
C LEU A 33 8.27 1.36 8.57
N ASN A 34 8.43 1.98 9.73
CA ASN A 34 7.93 1.42 11.00
C ASN A 34 6.50 1.88 11.34
N ALA A 35 5.87 2.70 10.50
CA ALA A 35 4.55 3.29 10.77
C ALA A 35 3.55 2.99 9.65
N SER A 36 3.87 2.05 8.76
CA SER A 36 3.05 1.74 7.60
C SER A 36 3.02 0.26 7.27
N TYR A 37 1.95 -0.17 6.63
CA TYR A 37 1.92 -1.43 5.88
C TYR A 37 2.23 -1.17 4.40
N PHE A 38 2.78 -2.20 3.75
CA PHE A 38 2.97 -2.21 2.31
C PHE A 38 2.51 -3.53 1.73
N VAL A 39 1.65 -3.46 0.71
CA VAL A 39 1.16 -4.62 -0.03
C VAL A 39 1.31 -4.36 -1.53
N SER A 40 1.93 -5.30 -2.23
CA SER A 40 2.04 -5.30 -3.69
C SER A 40 1.12 -6.37 -4.25
N PHE A 41 0.17 -5.99 -5.09
CA PHE A 41 -0.81 -6.89 -5.72
C PHE A 41 -0.33 -7.46 -7.07
N ASP A 42 0.97 -7.31 -7.38
CA ASP A 42 1.64 -8.02 -8.47
C ASP A 42 2.21 -9.39 -8.01
N ASP A 43 2.15 -9.68 -6.71
CA ASP A 43 2.63 -10.94 -6.14
C ASP A 43 1.64 -12.08 -6.43
N GLU A 44 2.17 -13.23 -6.88
CA GLU A 44 1.38 -14.41 -7.25
C GLU A 44 0.49 -14.94 -6.11
N ARG A 45 0.84 -14.66 -4.85
CA ARG A 45 0.03 -15.05 -3.68
C ARG A 45 -1.33 -14.35 -3.64
N PHE A 46 -1.49 -13.26 -4.38
CA PHE A 46 -2.75 -12.54 -4.52
C PHE A 46 -3.56 -12.96 -5.76
N PHE A 47 -3.18 -14.05 -6.45
CA PHE A 47 -3.86 -14.50 -7.68
C PHE A 47 -5.37 -14.74 -7.49
N ASP A 48 -5.75 -15.39 -6.38
CA ASP A 48 -7.15 -15.66 -6.02
C ASP A 48 -7.74 -14.60 -5.06
N PHE A 49 -7.05 -13.48 -4.84
CA PHE A 49 -7.51 -12.45 -3.90
C PHE A 49 -8.71 -11.68 -4.45
N THR A 50 -9.76 -11.56 -3.63
CA THR A 50 -11.04 -10.94 -3.98
C THR A 50 -11.30 -9.67 -3.16
N ILE A 51 -12.38 -8.94 -3.49
CA ILE A 51 -12.77 -7.76 -2.69
C ILE A 51 -13.09 -8.17 -1.24
N GLU A 52 -13.69 -9.34 -1.08
CA GLU A 52 -14.12 -9.88 0.21
C GLU A 52 -12.94 -10.15 1.15
N ASP A 53 -11.72 -10.35 0.61
CA ASP A 53 -10.52 -10.65 1.39
C ASP A 53 -9.84 -9.43 2.00
N PHE A 54 -10.18 -8.19 1.58
CA PHE A 54 -9.54 -6.98 2.10
C PHE A 54 -9.72 -6.79 3.60
N GLN A 55 -10.90 -7.11 4.13
CA GLN A 55 -11.15 -6.98 5.57
C GLN A 55 -10.26 -7.96 6.35
N THR A 56 -10.26 -9.24 5.95
CA THR A 56 -9.41 -10.27 6.56
C THR A 56 -7.93 -9.89 6.49
N MET A 57 -7.46 -9.39 5.35
CA MET A 57 -6.09 -8.92 5.19
C MET A 57 -5.75 -7.80 6.17
N TYR A 58 -6.63 -6.81 6.33
CA TYR A 58 -6.40 -5.70 7.25
C TYR A 58 -6.34 -6.15 8.71
N GLU A 59 -7.26 -7.03 9.12
CA GLU A 59 -7.26 -7.63 10.47
C GLU A 59 -5.96 -8.40 10.74
N LEU A 60 -5.49 -9.20 9.79
CA LEU A 60 -4.22 -9.93 9.90
C LEU A 60 -3.00 -9.01 9.98
N LEU A 61 -2.99 -7.90 9.23
CA LEU A 61 -1.92 -6.91 9.31
C LEU A 61 -1.84 -6.28 10.71
N ILE A 62 -2.98 -5.95 11.31
CA ILE A 62 -3.07 -5.43 12.68
C ILE A 62 -2.62 -6.49 13.69
N GLU A 63 -3.11 -7.72 13.58
CA GLU A 63 -2.78 -8.79 14.52
C GLU A 63 -1.27 -9.10 14.53
N MET A 64 -0.66 -9.23 13.36
CA MET A 64 0.75 -9.63 13.25
C MET A 64 1.73 -8.49 13.54
N TYR A 65 1.38 -7.26 13.19
CA TYR A 65 2.34 -6.16 13.17
C TYR A 65 1.94 -4.96 14.04
N GLY A 66 0.78 -5.01 14.70
CA GLY A 66 0.19 -3.91 15.45
C GLY A 66 -0.37 -2.82 14.54
N GLU A 67 -1.29 -1.99 15.05
CA GLU A 67 -1.96 -0.92 14.30
C GLU A 67 -0.97 0.07 13.66
N ARG A 68 -1.24 0.43 12.39
CA ARG A 68 -0.46 1.41 11.62
C ARG A 68 -1.39 2.40 10.94
N ASP A 69 -0.96 3.66 10.91
CA ASP A 69 -1.73 4.78 10.38
C ASP A 69 -1.70 4.91 8.86
N ILE A 70 -0.81 4.19 8.18
CA ILE A 70 -0.52 4.39 6.76
C ILE A 70 -0.52 3.04 6.04
N LEU A 71 -1.31 2.92 4.97
CA LEU A 71 -1.30 1.77 4.06
C LEU A 71 -0.78 2.21 2.70
N PHE A 72 0.26 1.52 2.22
CA PHE A 72 0.75 1.65 0.85
C PHE A 72 0.32 0.44 0.03
N PHE A 73 -0.43 0.67 -1.04
CA PHE A 73 -0.77 -0.34 -2.03
C PHE A 73 -0.02 -0.07 -3.33
N ASP A 74 0.55 -1.12 -3.91
CA ASP A 74 1.11 -1.09 -5.27
C ASP A 74 0.36 -2.06 -6.18
N GLU A 75 0.17 -1.65 -7.44
CA GLU A 75 -0.56 -2.41 -8.47
C GLU A 75 -1.97 -2.90 -8.04
N ILE A 76 -2.67 -2.13 -7.17
CA ILE A 76 -4.01 -2.46 -6.62
C ILE A 76 -5.05 -2.79 -7.69
N GLN A 77 -4.92 -2.23 -8.90
CA GLN A 77 -5.82 -2.49 -10.02
C GLN A 77 -5.74 -3.93 -10.57
N ASN A 78 -4.77 -4.74 -10.12
CA ASN A 78 -4.71 -6.16 -10.41
C ASN A 78 -5.84 -6.93 -9.74
N ILE A 79 -6.35 -6.44 -8.59
CA ILE A 79 -7.52 -7.01 -7.93
C ILE A 79 -8.76 -6.61 -8.73
N LYS A 80 -9.50 -7.62 -9.20
CA LYS A 80 -10.75 -7.42 -9.95
C LYS A 80 -11.88 -7.13 -8.97
N GLY A 81 -12.69 -6.15 -9.33
CA GLY A 81 -13.90 -5.76 -8.61
C GLY A 81 -15.08 -5.59 -9.54
#